data_AF-A0A2P8NGB5-F1
#
_entry.id   AF-A0A2P8NGB5-F1
#
_cell.length_a   1.000
_cell.length_b   1.000
_cell.length_c   1.000
_cell.angle_alpha   90.00
_cell.angle_beta   90.00
_cell.angle_gamma   90.00
#
_symmetry.space_group_name_H-M   'P 1'
#
loop_
_entity.id
_entity.type
_entity.pdbx_description
1 polymer ?
#
loop_
_entity_poly.entity_id
_entity_poly.type
_entity_poly.pdbx_seq_one_letter_code
_entity_poly.pdbx_strand_id
1 'polypeptide(L)'
;MIAIIRQPHFVRATGLLIGLAAAIMVIRLGTLGQGYRFLEKFPPDFSTVGWMRFGGSAIAAFLIYLALRPARHQTRPFLTDCTSTRVGKLFAWVSLVTVAATMAGVVLIPQRLYPLVTDGAVVQTISELFLAIAIGLALFAAVRSRTVAAARIGIVPAPLVFAAMALVTFLILGEEMSWGQHLIGWQTPDTFAGNIQNETNLHNFYTYRFETAYYLSALVLFFVLPYAWPKVPGRWLKPFAFFVPPAGFVLIAAPISGLFYEYWNVVPMQVAFALGVILLVDCAFDRSRGTPGARAFAGLWAVTMIASQAVFLVFGGRMSEGHELSEVREFLISLLMLAYLIWISGRLLATSRGLA
;
A
#
# COMPACT_ATOMS: atom_id res chain seq x y z
N MET A 1 18.15 -31.98 -28.69
CA MET A 1 17.75 -30.64 -29.19
C MET A 1 16.23 -30.59 -29.20
N ILE A 2 15.62 -30.26 -28.04
CA ILE A 2 14.23 -29.83 -27.75
C ILE A 2 14.23 -29.75 -26.21
N ALA A 3 14.96 -28.77 -25.69
CA ALA A 3 14.97 -28.39 -24.27
C ALA A 3 15.04 -26.86 -24.18
N ILE A 4 14.43 -26.20 -25.15
CA ILE A 4 14.21 -24.76 -25.16
C ILE A 4 12.72 -24.59 -24.88
N ILE A 5 12.38 -23.67 -23.99
CA ILE A 5 11.01 -23.22 -23.66
C ILE A 5 10.24 -24.08 -22.62
N ARG A 6 10.80 -24.24 -21.42
CA ARG A 6 10.03 -23.93 -20.20
C ARG A 6 10.52 -22.58 -19.71
N GLN A 7 10.06 -21.50 -20.33
CA GLN A 7 10.39 -20.12 -19.97
C GLN A 7 9.20 -19.49 -19.23
N PRO A 8 8.85 -19.93 -18.00
CA PRO A 8 7.77 -19.31 -17.23
C PRO A 8 8.05 -17.82 -16.94
N HIS A 9 9.32 -17.40 -17.01
CA HIS A 9 9.74 -16.01 -16.88
C HIS A 9 9.33 -15.14 -18.07
N PHE A 10 9.45 -15.65 -19.30
CA PHE A 10 9.04 -14.93 -20.51
C PHE A 10 7.53 -14.70 -20.52
N VAL A 11 6.73 -15.74 -20.28
CA VAL A 11 5.26 -15.66 -20.24
C VAL A 11 4.78 -14.68 -19.17
N ARG A 12 5.42 -14.64 -18.00
CA ARG A 12 5.10 -13.67 -16.93
C ARG A 12 5.46 -12.24 -17.31
N ALA A 13 6.64 -12.02 -17.90
CA ALA A 13 7.05 -10.69 -18.35
C ALA A 13 6.11 -10.17 -19.45
N THR A 14 5.74 -11.01 -20.41
CA THR A 14 4.78 -10.66 -21.46
C THR A 14 3.40 -10.34 -20.86
N GLY A 15 2.89 -11.15 -19.92
CA GLY A 15 1.61 -10.88 -19.25
C GLY A 15 1.58 -9.55 -18.50
N LEU A 16 2.68 -9.21 -17.80
CA LEU A 16 2.81 -7.92 -17.12
C LEU A 16 2.80 -6.76 -18.12
N LEU A 17 3.57 -6.85 -19.22
CA LEU A 17 3.62 -5.82 -20.25
C LEU A 17 2.26 -5.62 -20.93
N ILE A 18 1.53 -6.70 -21.23
CA ILE A 18 0.18 -6.62 -21.81
C ILE A 18 -0.78 -5.96 -20.80
N GLY A 19 -0.73 -6.34 -19.52
CA GLY A 19 -1.55 -5.72 -18.48
C GLY A 19 -1.29 -4.21 -18.34
N LEU A 20 -0.01 -3.80 -18.36
CA LEU A 20 0.37 -2.38 -18.33
C LEU A 20 -0.07 -1.64 -19.59
N ALA A 21 0.08 -2.25 -20.77
CA ALA A 21 -0.39 -1.68 -22.03
C ALA A 21 -1.93 -1.50 -22.03
N ALA A 22 -2.67 -2.46 -21.48
CA ALA A 22 -4.11 -2.35 -21.31
C ALA A 22 -4.49 -1.18 -20.39
N ALA A 23 -3.79 -1.00 -19.26
CA ALA A 23 -4.00 0.16 -18.39
C ALA A 23 -3.73 1.50 -19.10
N ILE A 24 -2.66 1.59 -19.90
CA ILE A 24 -2.35 2.78 -20.71
C ILE A 24 -3.46 3.07 -21.73
N MET A 25 -3.98 2.03 -22.39
CA MET A 25 -5.09 2.17 -23.33
C MET A 25 -6.35 2.72 -22.64
N VAL A 26 -6.68 2.22 -21.43
CA VAL A 26 -7.80 2.71 -20.63
C VAL A 26 -7.63 4.17 -20.22
N ILE A 27 -6.40 4.58 -19.87
CA ILE A 27 -6.08 5.99 -19.60
C ILE A 27 -6.39 6.85 -20.84
N ARG A 28 -5.89 6.44 -22.01
CA ARG A 28 -6.11 7.17 -23.28
C ARG A 28 -7.58 7.28 -23.63
N LEU A 29 -8.36 6.21 -23.44
CA LEU A 29 -9.81 6.19 -23.65
C LEU A 29 -10.52 7.25 -22.80
N GLY A 30 -10.16 7.36 -21.52
CA GLY A 30 -10.72 8.38 -20.61
C GLY A 30 -10.31 9.80 -20.99
N THR A 31 -9.04 10.02 -21.35
CA THR A 31 -8.56 11.34 -21.76
C THR A 31 -9.22 11.82 -23.05
N LEU A 32 -9.35 10.95 -24.05
CA LEU A 32 -9.96 11.32 -25.34
C LEU A 32 -11.49 11.44 -25.26
N GLY A 33 -12.15 10.61 -24.45
CA GLY A 33 -13.61 10.55 -24.37
C GLY A 33 -14.25 11.54 -23.40
N GLN A 34 -13.59 11.85 -22.28
CA GLN A 34 -14.14 12.66 -21.17
C GLN A 34 -13.20 13.78 -20.71
N GLY A 35 -12.05 13.97 -21.38
CA GLY A 35 -11.09 15.01 -21.01
C GLY A 35 -10.34 14.75 -19.70
N TYR A 36 -10.38 13.52 -19.17
CA TYR A 36 -9.69 13.19 -17.93
C TYR A 36 -8.19 13.39 -18.05
N ARG A 37 -7.65 14.17 -17.12
CA ARG A 37 -6.22 14.42 -16.99
C ARG A 37 -5.56 13.31 -16.19
N PHE A 38 -4.31 13.00 -16.56
CA PHE A 38 -3.57 11.90 -15.95
C PHE A 38 -3.21 12.23 -14.50
N LEU A 39 -3.59 11.35 -13.57
CA LEU A 39 -3.37 11.47 -12.11
C LEU A 39 -4.05 12.67 -11.44
N GLU A 40 -5.14 13.18 -12.02
CA GLU A 40 -5.99 14.18 -11.38
C GLU A 40 -7.27 13.55 -10.82
N LYS A 41 -7.79 14.10 -9.72
CA LYS A 41 -9.03 13.66 -9.07
C LYS A 41 -10.23 14.09 -9.90
N PHE A 42 -11.20 13.18 -10.08
CA PHE A 42 -12.49 13.47 -10.72
C PHE A 42 -13.60 12.72 -9.98
N PRO A 43 -14.78 13.33 -9.77
CA PRO A 43 -15.92 12.66 -9.13
C PRO A 43 -16.27 11.35 -9.84
N PRO A 44 -16.63 10.27 -9.13
CA PRO A 44 -16.90 8.97 -9.72
C PRO A 44 -17.79 9.03 -10.97
N ASP A 45 -17.33 8.44 -12.07
CA ASP A 45 -18.04 8.43 -13.36
C ASP A 45 -18.82 7.12 -13.53
N PHE A 46 -20.15 7.24 -13.53
CA PHE A 46 -21.08 6.13 -13.76
C PHE A 46 -21.62 6.08 -15.20
N SER A 47 -21.08 6.89 -16.11
CA SER A 47 -21.39 6.81 -17.53
C SER A 47 -20.90 5.51 -18.14
N THR A 48 -21.35 5.22 -19.37
CA THR A 48 -20.84 4.07 -20.15
C THR A 48 -19.31 4.10 -20.27
N VAL A 49 -18.71 5.29 -20.43
CA VAL A 49 -17.24 5.44 -20.51
C VAL A 49 -16.59 5.09 -19.18
N GLY A 50 -17.15 5.57 -18.06
CA GLY A 50 -16.69 5.22 -16.71
C GLY A 50 -16.70 3.72 -16.45
N TRP A 51 -17.79 3.03 -16.79
CA TRP A 51 -17.89 1.57 -16.67
C TRP A 51 -16.93 0.81 -17.59
N MET A 52 -16.76 1.26 -18.84
CA MET A 52 -15.77 0.67 -19.75
C MET A 52 -14.35 0.81 -19.21
N ARG A 53 -14.02 1.97 -18.60
CA ARG A 53 -12.72 2.19 -17.97
C ARG A 53 -12.50 1.25 -16.80
N PHE A 54 -13.47 1.14 -15.89
CA PHE A 54 -13.36 0.22 -14.77
C PHE A 54 -13.23 -1.24 -15.23
N GLY A 55 -14.02 -1.67 -16.23
CA GLY A 55 -13.91 -3.00 -16.83
C GLY A 55 -12.53 -3.26 -17.44
N GLY A 56 -11.99 -2.28 -18.18
CA GLY A 56 -10.63 -2.34 -18.73
C GLY A 56 -9.55 -2.41 -17.64
N SER A 57 -9.69 -1.62 -16.57
CA SER A 57 -8.81 -1.65 -15.40
C SER A 57 -8.83 -3.02 -14.69
N ALA A 58 -10.00 -3.64 -14.58
CA ALA A 58 -10.14 -4.98 -14.02
C ALA A 58 -9.48 -6.07 -14.89
N ILE A 59 -9.59 -5.96 -16.22
CA ILE A 59 -8.88 -6.84 -17.16
C ILE A 59 -7.36 -6.66 -17.02
N ALA A 60 -6.89 -5.41 -16.99
CA ALA A 60 -5.47 -5.10 -16.77
C ALA A 60 -4.96 -5.69 -15.45
N ALA A 61 -5.71 -5.51 -14.36
CA ALA A 61 -5.40 -6.08 -13.06
C ALA A 61 -5.32 -7.62 -13.09
N PHE A 62 -6.24 -8.28 -13.79
CA PHE A 62 -6.22 -9.74 -13.94
C PHE A 62 -4.97 -10.23 -14.71
N LEU A 63 -4.58 -9.54 -15.78
CA LEU A 63 -3.35 -9.87 -16.53
C LEU A 63 -2.09 -9.66 -15.67
N ILE A 64 -2.05 -8.60 -14.88
CA ILE A 64 -0.98 -8.34 -13.90
C ILE A 64 -0.96 -9.46 -12.85
N TYR A 65 -2.11 -9.87 -12.32
CA TYR A 65 -2.21 -11.00 -11.38
C TYR A 65 -1.62 -12.28 -11.96
N LEU A 66 -1.94 -12.64 -13.22
CA LEU A 66 -1.39 -13.85 -13.86
C LEU A 66 0.14 -13.82 -13.95
N ALA A 67 0.73 -12.64 -14.15
CA ALA A 67 2.17 -12.44 -14.15
C ALA A 67 2.80 -12.57 -12.76
N LEU A 68 2.12 -12.05 -11.73
CA LEU A 68 2.60 -12.01 -10.35
C LEU A 68 2.43 -13.34 -9.59
N ARG A 69 1.42 -14.14 -9.95
CA ARG A 69 1.06 -15.34 -9.21
C ARG A 69 2.24 -16.33 -9.12
N PRO A 70 2.76 -16.64 -7.92
CA PRO A 70 3.83 -17.60 -7.77
C PRO A 70 3.35 -19.01 -8.17
N ALA A 71 4.29 -19.87 -8.59
CA ALA A 71 3.96 -21.27 -8.80
C ALA A 71 3.55 -21.91 -7.47
N ARG A 72 2.62 -22.88 -7.46
CA ARG A 72 2.10 -23.48 -6.21
C ARG A 72 3.21 -23.92 -5.24
N HIS A 73 4.24 -24.60 -5.74
CA HIS A 73 5.38 -25.06 -4.92
C HIS A 73 6.30 -23.92 -4.43
N GLN A 74 6.23 -22.74 -5.05
CA GLN A 74 6.96 -21.52 -4.66
C GLN A 74 6.12 -20.59 -3.77
N THR A 75 4.88 -20.95 -3.43
CA THR A 75 4.01 -20.08 -2.64
C THR A 75 4.45 -20.06 -1.18
N ARG A 76 4.48 -18.87 -0.58
CA ARG A 76 4.83 -18.67 0.83
C ARG A 76 3.59 -18.77 1.73
N PRO A 77 3.61 -19.60 2.78
CA PRO A 77 2.49 -19.71 3.71
C PRO A 77 2.45 -18.55 4.71
N PHE A 78 1.25 -18.17 5.15
CA PHE A 78 0.96 -17.17 6.20
C PHE A 78 1.31 -17.66 7.61
N LEU A 79 1.43 -18.97 7.81
CA LEU A 79 1.60 -19.55 9.15
C LEU A 79 3.00 -19.34 9.73
N THR A 80 4.02 -19.19 8.89
CA THR A 80 5.42 -19.04 9.31
C THR A 80 5.81 -17.59 9.64
N ASP A 81 4.84 -16.69 9.73
CA ASP A 81 4.99 -15.30 9.32
C ASP A 81 4.27 -14.33 10.29
N CYS A 82 4.50 -13.00 10.19
CA CYS A 82 4.08 -11.99 11.19
C CYS A 82 2.62 -12.13 11.67
N THR A 83 1.67 -12.43 10.80
CA THR A 83 0.24 -12.58 11.14
C THR A 83 -0.10 -13.75 12.04
N SER A 84 0.75 -14.78 12.16
CA SER A 84 0.50 -15.88 13.09
C SER A 84 0.78 -15.48 14.54
N THR A 85 1.59 -14.42 14.75
CA THR A 85 1.92 -13.87 16.06
C THR A 85 0.77 -13.05 16.66
N ARG A 86 0.74 -12.88 17.99
CA ARG A 86 -0.25 -12.02 18.68
C ARG A 86 -0.23 -10.59 18.14
N VAL A 87 0.96 -10.04 17.91
CA VAL A 87 1.16 -8.67 17.39
C VAL A 87 0.64 -8.54 15.96
N GLY A 88 0.96 -9.48 15.06
CA GLY A 88 0.44 -9.41 13.69
C GLY A 88 -1.07 -9.57 13.60
N LYS A 89 -1.69 -10.39 14.47
CA LYS A 89 -3.16 -10.48 14.58
C LYS A 89 -3.77 -9.16 15.03
N LEU A 90 -3.16 -8.48 16.01
CA LEU A 90 -3.61 -7.17 16.45
C LEU A 90 -3.62 -6.17 15.30
N PHE A 91 -2.53 -6.05 14.54
CA PHE A 91 -2.47 -5.15 13.38
C PHE A 91 -3.51 -5.49 12.32
N ALA A 92 -3.72 -6.77 12.02
CA ALA A 92 -4.73 -7.21 11.06
C ALA A 92 -6.17 -6.85 11.51
N TRP A 93 -6.48 -7.02 12.80
CA TRP A 93 -7.77 -6.64 13.37
C TRP A 93 -7.96 -5.13 13.43
N VAL A 94 -6.95 -4.37 13.85
CA VAL A 94 -6.98 -2.90 13.83
C VAL A 94 -7.29 -2.43 12.41
N SER A 95 -6.58 -2.95 11.40
CA SER A 95 -6.81 -2.61 9.99
C SER A 95 -8.26 -2.90 9.55
N LEU A 96 -8.82 -4.05 9.93
CA LEU A 96 -10.20 -4.43 9.60
C LEU A 96 -11.23 -3.53 10.31
N VAL A 97 -11.02 -3.28 11.59
CA VAL A 97 -11.89 -2.42 12.40
C VAL A 97 -11.87 -0.99 11.88
N THR A 98 -10.70 -0.46 11.49
CA THR A 98 -10.59 0.86 10.86
C THR A 98 -11.45 0.93 9.61
N VAL A 99 -11.33 -0.02 8.67
CA VAL A 99 -12.16 0.00 7.45
C VAL A 99 -13.65 -0.12 7.76
N ALA A 100 -14.03 -1.01 8.67
CA ALA A 100 -15.43 -1.19 9.07
C ALA A 100 -16.00 0.07 9.73
N ALA A 101 -15.23 0.72 10.61
CA ALA A 101 -15.58 1.97 11.26
C ALA A 101 -15.69 3.11 10.24
N THR A 102 -14.78 3.18 9.26
CA THR A 102 -14.86 4.16 8.17
C THR A 102 -16.11 3.95 7.31
N MET A 103 -16.43 2.71 6.92
CA MET A 103 -17.68 2.41 6.21
C MET A 103 -18.92 2.86 7.00
N ALA A 104 -18.96 2.54 8.30
CA ALA A 104 -20.03 2.98 9.18
C ALA A 104 -20.07 4.52 9.29
N GLY A 105 -18.92 5.18 9.40
CA GLY A 105 -18.79 6.64 9.45
C GLY A 105 -19.37 7.31 8.20
N VAL A 106 -19.03 6.81 7.01
CA VAL A 106 -19.55 7.32 5.73
C VAL A 106 -21.07 7.17 5.63
N VAL A 107 -21.66 6.12 6.21
CA VAL A 107 -23.11 5.90 6.16
C VAL A 107 -23.85 6.70 7.24
N LEU A 108 -23.35 6.68 8.48
CA LEU A 108 -24.07 7.15 9.66
C LEU A 108 -23.80 8.62 9.98
N ILE A 109 -22.56 9.10 9.74
CA ILE A 109 -22.10 10.43 10.14
C ILE A 109 -21.20 11.09 9.08
N PRO A 110 -21.56 11.07 7.77
CA PRO A 110 -20.65 11.44 6.68
C PRO A 110 -20.04 12.85 6.82
N GLN A 111 -20.84 13.84 7.24
CA GLN A 111 -20.37 15.23 7.39
C GLN A 111 -19.54 15.47 8.66
N ARG A 112 -19.59 14.56 9.64
CA ARG A 112 -18.79 14.62 10.87
C ARG A 112 -17.51 13.80 10.77
N LEU A 113 -17.31 13.06 9.68
CA LEU A 113 -16.12 12.27 9.48
C LEU A 113 -14.90 13.16 9.27
N TYR A 114 -15.04 14.25 8.50
CA TYR A 114 -13.97 15.21 8.20
C TYR A 114 -13.19 15.69 9.44
N PRO A 115 -13.81 16.34 10.44
CA PRO A 115 -13.08 16.83 11.61
C PRO A 115 -12.50 15.72 12.51
N LEU A 116 -12.85 14.44 12.31
CA LEU A 116 -12.27 13.32 13.04
C LEU A 116 -10.98 12.81 12.38
N VAL A 117 -10.76 13.13 11.10
CA VAL A 117 -9.67 12.55 10.31
C VAL A 117 -8.65 13.55 9.76
N THR A 118 -8.98 14.84 9.64
CA THR A 118 -8.13 15.89 9.03
C THR A 118 -7.33 16.76 10.02
N ASP A 119 -6.60 17.76 9.51
CA ASP A 119 -5.66 18.67 10.22
C ASP A 119 -6.00 18.96 11.68
N GLY A 120 -5.16 18.41 12.58
CA GLY A 120 -5.27 18.53 14.04
C GLY A 120 -6.18 17.49 14.70
N ALA A 121 -6.76 16.55 13.94
CA ALA A 121 -7.59 15.48 14.47
C ALA A 121 -6.78 14.27 14.97
N VAL A 122 -7.50 13.36 15.63
CA VAL A 122 -6.94 12.18 16.28
C VAL A 122 -6.22 11.26 15.29
N VAL A 123 -6.78 11.05 14.09
CA VAL A 123 -6.22 10.10 13.11
C VAL A 123 -4.88 10.59 12.56
N GLN A 124 -4.79 11.86 12.16
CA GLN A 124 -3.54 12.44 11.66
C GLN A 124 -2.46 12.49 12.75
N THR A 125 -2.81 12.96 13.96
CA THR A 125 -1.87 12.97 15.10
C THR A 125 -1.31 11.57 15.38
N ILE A 126 -2.15 10.52 15.31
CA ILE A 126 -1.68 9.14 15.49
C ILE A 126 -0.81 8.69 14.30
N SER A 127 -1.13 9.11 13.08
CA SER A 127 -0.33 8.80 11.88
C SER A 127 1.07 9.40 11.97
N GLU A 128 1.17 10.67 12.36
CA GLU A 128 2.43 11.37 12.62
C GLU A 128 3.24 10.67 13.71
N LEU A 129 2.58 10.27 14.82
CA LEU A 129 3.22 9.51 15.88
C LEU A 129 3.75 8.15 15.38
N PHE A 130 2.98 7.44 14.55
CA PHE A 130 3.43 6.17 13.95
C PHE A 130 4.64 6.37 13.04
N LEU A 131 4.67 7.44 12.23
CA LEU A 131 5.82 7.79 11.40
C LEU A 131 7.04 8.16 12.27
N ALA A 132 6.86 8.92 13.34
CA ALA A 132 7.94 9.26 14.28
C ALA A 132 8.54 8.00 14.93
N ILE A 133 7.70 7.08 15.40
CA ILE A 133 8.15 5.79 15.96
C ILE A 133 8.83 4.95 14.89
N ALA A 134 8.31 4.94 13.65
CA ALA A 134 8.92 4.26 12.51
C ALA A 134 10.34 4.79 12.23
N ILE A 135 10.57 6.10 12.26
CA ILE A 135 11.93 6.67 12.12
C ILE A 135 12.85 6.10 13.21
N GLY A 136 12.41 6.11 14.47
CA GLY A 136 13.19 5.55 15.59
C GLY A 136 13.52 4.06 15.42
N LEU A 137 12.55 3.25 14.98
CA LEU A 137 12.76 1.83 14.72
C LEU A 137 13.67 1.57 13.52
N ALA A 138 13.59 2.39 12.47
CA ALA A 138 14.48 2.29 11.32
C ALA A 138 15.93 2.62 11.72
N LEU A 139 16.14 3.66 12.52
CA LEU A 139 17.46 3.99 13.08
C LEU A 139 17.99 2.87 14.00
N PHE A 140 17.14 2.31 14.85
CA PHE A 140 17.47 1.15 15.67
C PHE A 140 17.88 -0.06 14.82
N ALA A 141 17.11 -0.37 13.76
CA ALA A 141 17.43 -1.43 12.83
C ALA A 141 18.75 -1.17 12.08
N ALA A 142 19.04 0.09 11.73
CA ALA A 142 20.30 0.49 11.12
C ALA A 142 21.50 0.18 12.03
N VAL A 143 21.40 0.48 13.32
CA VAL A 143 22.46 0.15 14.30
C VAL A 143 22.57 -1.36 14.47
N ARG A 144 21.46 -2.06 14.70
CA ARG A 144 21.47 -3.49 15.02
C ARG A 144 21.97 -4.35 13.86
N SER A 145 21.61 -3.98 12.64
CA SER A 145 21.96 -4.73 11.42
C SER A 145 23.46 -4.71 11.08
N ARG A 146 24.26 -3.83 11.69
CA ARG A 146 25.74 -3.83 11.54
C ARG A 146 26.39 -5.18 11.87
N THR A 147 25.74 -5.95 12.74
CA THR A 147 26.22 -7.26 13.20
C THR A 147 25.60 -8.45 12.47
N VAL A 148 24.73 -8.21 11.49
CA VAL A 148 23.96 -9.27 10.81
C VAL A 148 24.43 -9.38 9.35
N ALA A 149 25.42 -10.24 9.10
CA ALA A 149 26.03 -10.39 7.77
C ALA A 149 25.04 -10.78 6.66
N ALA A 150 23.93 -11.45 7.02
CA ALA A 150 22.87 -11.83 6.10
C ALA A 150 21.98 -10.65 5.64
N ALA A 151 22.03 -9.52 6.36
CA ALA A 151 21.26 -8.32 6.06
C ALA A 151 22.10 -7.40 5.17
N ARG A 152 22.09 -7.64 3.85
CA ARG A 152 22.69 -6.74 2.85
C ARG A 152 22.04 -6.92 1.48
N ILE A 153 22.00 -5.86 0.70
CA ILE A 153 21.53 -5.88 -0.69
C ILE A 153 22.75 -5.81 -1.60
N GLY A 154 23.30 -6.96 -1.98
CA GLY A 154 24.52 -7.02 -2.79
C GLY A 154 25.71 -6.40 -2.04
N ILE A 155 26.23 -5.29 -2.55
CA ILE A 155 27.31 -4.51 -1.92
C ILE A 155 26.79 -3.49 -0.90
N VAL A 156 25.49 -3.20 -0.89
CA VAL A 156 24.88 -2.20 -0.01
C VAL A 156 24.65 -2.81 1.37
N PRO A 157 25.29 -2.31 2.44
CA PRO A 157 25.15 -2.85 3.78
C PRO A 157 23.77 -2.48 4.37
N ALA A 158 23.14 -3.37 5.15
CA ALA A 158 21.81 -3.10 5.75
C ALA A 158 21.72 -1.78 6.54
N PRO A 159 22.73 -1.34 7.30
CA PRO A 159 22.68 -0.05 7.97
C PRO A 159 22.34 1.11 7.03
N LEU A 160 22.88 1.11 5.80
CA LEU A 160 22.59 2.15 4.82
C LEU A 160 21.16 2.03 4.28
N VAL A 161 20.66 0.80 4.09
CA VAL A 161 19.26 0.56 3.68
C VAL A 161 18.31 1.12 4.74
N PHE A 162 18.52 0.78 6.01
CA PHE A 162 17.67 1.26 7.09
C PHE A 162 17.81 2.76 7.36
N ALA A 163 19.02 3.33 7.20
CA ALA A 163 19.21 4.78 7.26
C ALA A 163 18.46 5.50 6.13
N ALA A 164 18.46 4.94 4.91
CA ALA A 164 17.65 5.46 3.81
C ALA A 164 16.15 5.35 4.11
N MET A 165 15.68 4.25 4.70
CA MET A 165 14.28 4.13 5.15
C MET A 165 13.92 5.18 6.21
N ALA A 166 14.80 5.43 7.18
CA ALA A 166 14.61 6.45 8.19
C ALA A 166 14.54 7.85 7.56
N LEU A 167 15.44 8.16 6.63
CA LEU A 167 15.45 9.43 5.91
C LEU A 167 14.17 9.62 5.09
N VAL A 168 13.74 8.62 4.30
CA VAL A 168 12.49 8.71 3.53
C VAL A 168 11.28 8.89 4.45
N THR A 169 11.22 8.17 5.57
CA THR A 169 10.12 8.30 6.54
C THR A 169 10.13 9.69 7.21
N PHE A 170 11.32 10.24 7.49
CA PHE A 170 11.49 11.59 8.01
C PHE A 170 11.03 12.65 7.00
N LEU A 171 11.35 12.48 5.71
CA LEU A 171 10.86 13.37 4.66
C LEU A 171 9.33 13.30 4.55
N ILE A 172 8.73 12.11 4.60
CA ILE A 172 7.25 11.98 4.61
C ILE A 172 6.67 12.73 5.80
N LEU A 173 7.13 12.45 7.02
CA LEU A 173 6.64 13.14 8.23
C LEU A 173 6.83 14.66 8.15
N GLY A 174 7.99 15.10 7.67
CA GLY A 174 8.28 16.52 7.48
C GLY A 174 7.34 17.18 6.50
N GLU A 175 7.10 16.58 5.34
CA GLU A 175 6.16 17.10 4.35
C GLU A 175 4.73 17.16 4.91
N GLU A 176 4.24 16.08 5.54
CA GLU A 176 2.89 16.03 6.13
C GLU A 176 2.67 17.02 7.28
N MET A 177 3.70 17.31 8.09
CA MET A 177 3.61 18.29 9.19
C MET A 177 3.99 19.72 8.76
N SER A 178 4.19 19.95 7.46
CA SER A 178 4.69 21.22 6.92
C SER A 178 5.96 21.68 7.65
N TRP A 179 6.82 20.70 7.92
CA TRP A 179 8.09 20.77 8.63
C TRP A 179 8.00 21.29 10.07
N GLY A 180 6.81 21.34 10.64
CA GLY A 180 6.53 21.95 11.95
C GLY A 180 6.11 23.42 11.86
N GLN A 181 5.73 23.90 10.68
CA GLN A 181 5.36 25.31 10.45
C GLN A 181 4.30 25.78 11.43
N HIS A 182 3.24 25.01 11.59
CA HIS A 182 2.13 25.34 12.48
C HIS A 182 2.50 25.23 13.96
N LEU A 183 3.46 24.37 14.31
CA LEU A 183 3.93 24.19 15.69
C LEU A 183 4.83 25.34 16.16
N ILE A 184 5.71 25.83 15.28
CA ILE A 184 6.67 26.89 15.62
C ILE A 184 6.12 28.27 15.22
N GLY A 185 5.22 28.34 14.24
CA GLY A 185 4.48 29.55 13.88
C GLY A 185 5.17 30.47 12.88
N TRP A 186 6.02 29.96 11.97
CA TRP A 186 6.63 30.80 10.93
C TRP A 186 5.72 30.99 9.71
N GLN A 187 5.93 32.09 9.00
CA GLN A 187 5.18 32.41 7.78
C GLN A 187 5.76 31.72 6.56
N THR A 188 4.90 31.35 5.61
CA THR A 188 5.32 30.70 4.37
C THR A 188 6.18 31.67 3.55
N PRO A 189 7.43 31.32 3.21
CA PRO A 189 8.30 32.18 2.44
C PRO A 189 7.78 32.41 1.01
N ASP A 190 8.12 33.55 0.40
CA ASP A 190 7.75 33.87 -1.00
C ASP A 190 8.25 32.82 -2.02
N THR A 191 9.34 32.11 -1.70
CA THR A 191 9.85 31.01 -2.52
C THR A 191 8.87 29.83 -2.64
N PHE A 192 7.88 29.76 -1.74
CA PHE A 192 6.80 28.77 -1.75
C PHE A 192 5.49 29.31 -2.38
N ALA A 193 5.53 30.46 -3.06
CA ALA A 193 4.38 30.98 -3.78
C ALA A 193 3.83 29.96 -4.80
N GLY A 194 2.52 29.70 -4.75
CA GLY A 194 1.86 28.67 -5.56
C GLY A 194 1.65 27.33 -4.86
N ASN A 195 2.11 27.17 -3.62
CA ASN A 195 1.69 26.10 -2.73
C ASN A 195 0.18 26.27 -2.42
N ILE A 196 -0.63 25.25 -2.68
CA ILE A 196 -2.10 25.38 -2.62
C ILE A 196 -2.66 25.62 -1.21
N GLN A 197 -1.91 25.27 -0.16
CA GLN A 197 -2.29 25.52 1.24
C GLN A 197 -1.51 26.70 1.86
N ASN A 198 -0.65 27.38 1.07
CA ASN A 198 0.29 28.38 1.55
C ASN A 198 1.13 27.86 2.71
N GLU A 199 1.81 26.72 2.51
CA GLU A 199 2.66 26.09 3.52
C GLU A 199 4.10 25.87 3.04
N THR A 200 5.00 25.57 3.98
CA THR A 200 6.43 25.35 3.72
C THR A 200 6.71 23.87 3.43
N ASN A 201 5.99 23.29 2.47
CA ASN A 201 6.19 21.90 2.01
C ASN A 201 6.18 21.81 0.48
N LEU A 202 6.76 20.75 -0.07
CA LEU A 202 6.87 20.53 -1.51
C LEU A 202 5.68 19.73 -2.04
N HIS A 203 5.09 18.84 -1.24
CA HIS A 203 4.01 17.98 -1.71
C HIS A 203 2.76 18.77 -2.16
N ASN A 204 2.51 19.96 -1.62
CA ASN A 204 1.34 20.80 -1.95
C ASN A 204 1.44 21.51 -3.31
N PHE A 205 2.61 21.51 -3.96
CA PHE A 205 2.67 21.95 -5.36
C PHE A 205 2.09 20.91 -6.32
N TYR A 206 2.13 19.63 -5.94
CA TYR A 206 1.77 18.50 -6.80
C TYR A 206 1.07 17.38 -6.04
N THR A 207 0.15 17.74 -5.14
CA THR A 207 -0.44 16.87 -4.10
C THR A 207 -0.88 15.53 -4.68
N TYR A 208 -1.71 15.53 -5.72
CA TYR A 208 -2.27 14.29 -6.29
C TYR A 208 -1.20 13.35 -6.90
N ARG A 209 -0.09 13.90 -7.40
CA ARG A 209 1.02 13.10 -7.96
C ARG A 209 1.85 12.48 -6.84
N PHE A 210 2.13 13.24 -5.78
CA PHE A 210 2.81 12.74 -4.59
C PHE A 210 1.97 11.67 -3.88
N GLU A 211 0.69 11.95 -3.61
CA GLU A 211 -0.27 11.00 -3.05
C GLU A 211 -0.32 9.71 -3.90
N THR A 212 -0.45 9.82 -5.23
CA THR A 212 -0.48 8.64 -6.10
C THR A 212 0.80 7.82 -5.99
N ALA A 213 1.97 8.46 -6.03
CA ALA A 213 3.25 7.78 -5.91
C ALA A 213 3.39 7.10 -4.54
N TYR A 214 2.98 7.79 -3.47
CA TYR A 214 3.00 7.28 -2.10
C TYR A 214 2.09 6.05 -1.94
N TYR A 215 0.84 6.13 -2.38
CA TYR A 215 -0.14 5.04 -2.27
C TYR A 215 0.25 3.81 -3.09
N LEU A 216 0.70 4.01 -4.33
CA LEU A 216 1.15 2.89 -5.18
C LEU A 216 2.43 2.26 -4.63
N SER A 217 3.35 3.05 -4.07
CA SER A 217 4.57 2.53 -3.43
C SER A 217 4.23 1.67 -2.22
N ALA A 218 3.34 2.15 -1.35
CA ALA A 218 2.87 1.39 -0.19
C ALA A 218 2.18 0.08 -0.62
N LEU A 219 1.31 0.14 -1.63
CA LEU A 219 0.63 -1.02 -2.21
C LEU A 219 1.63 -2.05 -2.73
N VAL A 220 2.63 -1.60 -3.50
CA VAL A 220 3.65 -2.49 -4.04
C VAL A 220 4.46 -3.12 -2.91
N LEU A 221 4.97 -2.34 -1.96
CA LEU A 221 5.89 -2.82 -0.92
C LEU A 221 5.21 -3.71 0.13
N PHE A 222 4.01 -3.35 0.59
CA PHE A 222 3.36 -4.01 1.72
C PHE A 222 2.29 -5.02 1.33
N PHE A 223 1.81 -5.01 0.09
CA PHE A 223 0.74 -5.90 -0.34
C PHE A 223 1.13 -6.77 -1.53
N VAL A 224 1.53 -6.18 -2.66
CA VAL A 224 1.88 -6.95 -3.87
C VAL A 224 3.16 -7.75 -3.69
N LEU A 225 4.22 -7.13 -3.16
CA LEU A 225 5.52 -7.76 -2.95
C LEU A 225 5.44 -8.99 -2.03
N PRO A 226 4.86 -8.93 -0.81
CA PRO A 226 4.74 -10.12 0.04
C PRO A 226 3.82 -11.20 -0.54
N TYR A 227 2.79 -10.82 -1.32
CA TYR A 227 1.98 -11.78 -2.06
C TYR A 227 2.81 -12.55 -3.09
N ALA A 228 3.54 -11.82 -3.95
CA ALA A 228 4.22 -12.38 -5.12
C ALA A 228 5.58 -13.01 -4.80
N TRP A 229 6.16 -12.72 -3.63
CA TRP A 229 7.51 -13.18 -3.29
C TRP A 229 7.60 -14.71 -3.23
N PRO A 230 8.52 -15.35 -3.98
CA PRO A 230 8.66 -16.80 -3.98
C PRO A 230 9.30 -17.32 -2.69
N LYS A 231 8.97 -18.56 -2.34
CA LYS A 231 9.56 -19.30 -1.21
C LYS A 231 11.08 -19.44 -1.36
N VAL A 232 11.54 -19.75 -2.57
CA VAL A 232 12.97 -19.82 -2.89
C VAL A 232 13.28 -18.76 -3.95
N PRO A 233 13.75 -17.56 -3.55
CA PRO A 233 14.07 -16.51 -4.49
C PRO A 233 15.29 -16.89 -5.34
N GLY A 234 15.20 -16.61 -6.64
CA GLY A 234 16.31 -16.79 -7.57
C GLY A 234 17.51 -15.87 -7.25
N ARG A 235 18.64 -16.09 -7.93
CA ARG A 235 19.92 -15.38 -7.68
C ARG A 235 19.78 -13.87 -7.55
N TRP A 236 19.00 -13.24 -8.43
CA TRP A 236 18.81 -11.79 -8.49
C TRP A 236 17.91 -11.23 -7.37
N LEU A 237 16.96 -12.04 -6.87
CA LEU A 237 16.01 -11.63 -5.82
C LEU A 237 16.53 -11.97 -4.42
N LYS A 238 17.42 -12.95 -4.30
CA LYS A 238 17.98 -13.42 -3.03
C LYS A 238 18.52 -12.29 -2.13
N PRO A 239 19.23 -11.25 -2.64
CA PRO A 239 19.73 -10.15 -1.80
C PRO A 239 18.63 -9.36 -1.07
N PHE A 240 17.42 -9.30 -1.64
CA PHE A 240 16.32 -8.54 -1.06
C PHE A 240 15.49 -9.35 -0.06
N ALA A 241 15.63 -10.68 -0.04
CA ALA A 241 14.78 -11.59 0.74
C ALA A 241 14.77 -11.31 2.25
N PHE A 242 15.81 -10.66 2.76
CA PHE A 242 15.87 -10.23 4.15
C PHE A 242 14.85 -9.12 4.48
N PHE A 243 14.63 -8.19 3.54
CA PHE A 243 13.79 -7.00 3.72
C PHE A 243 12.35 -7.22 3.25
N VAL A 244 12.08 -8.30 2.53
CA VAL A 244 10.72 -8.55 2.04
C VAL A 244 9.80 -8.97 3.19
N PRO A 245 8.63 -8.32 3.35
CA PRO A 245 7.69 -8.69 4.39
C PRO A 245 7.25 -10.17 4.31
N PRO A 246 6.75 -10.72 5.41
CA PRO A 246 6.10 -12.02 5.42
C PRO A 246 4.90 -12.05 4.47
N ALA A 247 4.56 -13.22 3.90
CA ALA A 247 3.39 -13.36 3.03
C ALA A 247 2.08 -13.01 3.76
N GLY A 248 2.01 -13.29 5.07
CA GLY A 248 0.87 -12.91 5.89
C GLY A 248 0.62 -11.40 5.96
N PHE A 249 1.63 -10.57 5.71
CA PHE A 249 1.52 -9.10 5.76
C PHE A 249 0.44 -8.55 4.81
N VAL A 250 0.13 -9.32 3.75
CA VAL A 250 -1.00 -9.08 2.83
C VAL A 250 -2.32 -8.87 3.58
N LEU A 251 -2.56 -9.58 4.68
CA LEU A 251 -3.80 -9.49 5.47
C LEU A 251 -3.85 -8.26 6.38
N ILE A 252 -2.72 -7.60 6.61
CA ILE A 252 -2.65 -6.31 7.32
C ILE A 252 -2.79 -5.18 6.27
N ALA A 253 -2.13 -5.34 5.12
CA ALA A 253 -2.08 -4.34 4.05
C ALA A 253 -3.30 -4.34 3.11
N ALA A 254 -4.29 -5.22 3.30
CA ALA A 254 -5.46 -5.28 2.43
C ALA A 254 -6.17 -3.92 2.22
N PRO A 255 -6.39 -3.09 3.27
CA PRO A 255 -7.10 -1.82 3.13
C PRO A 255 -6.49 -0.80 2.17
N ILE A 256 -5.16 -0.77 2.03
CA ILE A 256 -4.49 0.24 1.18
C ILE A 256 -4.68 -0.02 -0.32
N SER A 257 -5.31 -1.14 -0.68
CA SER A 257 -5.82 -1.39 -2.03
C SER A 257 -7.22 -0.80 -2.27
N GLY A 258 -7.83 -0.12 -1.29
CA GLY A 258 -9.13 0.52 -1.42
C GLY A 258 -9.15 1.95 -0.89
N LEU A 259 -10.31 2.39 -0.41
CA LEU A 259 -10.57 3.78 0.05
C LEU A 259 -10.47 4.82 -1.07
N PHE A 260 -10.49 4.42 -2.34
CA PHE A 260 -10.24 5.28 -3.51
C PHE A 260 -11.49 6.01 -4.00
N TYR A 261 -12.27 6.65 -3.14
CA TYR A 261 -13.48 7.36 -3.58
C TYR A 261 -13.16 8.54 -4.52
N GLU A 262 -12.37 9.51 -4.05
CA GLU A 262 -11.97 10.67 -4.87
C GLU A 262 -11.04 10.30 -6.03
N TYR A 263 -10.34 9.20 -5.84
CA TYR A 263 -9.40 8.61 -6.77
C TYR A 263 -10.07 7.62 -7.73
N TRP A 264 -11.39 7.45 -7.68
CA TRP A 264 -12.03 6.33 -8.39
C TRP A 264 -11.80 6.39 -9.89
N ASN A 265 -11.68 7.59 -10.47
CA ASN A 265 -11.41 7.77 -11.88
C ASN A 265 -9.92 7.80 -12.25
N VAL A 266 -9.03 7.65 -11.29
CA VAL A 266 -7.59 7.49 -11.52
C VAL A 266 -7.33 6.02 -11.82
N VAL A 267 -7.06 5.71 -13.10
CA VAL A 267 -6.93 4.33 -13.61
C VAL A 267 -5.97 3.47 -12.79
N PRO A 268 -4.77 3.94 -12.39
CA PRO A 268 -3.91 3.18 -11.49
C PRO A 268 -4.59 2.72 -10.19
N MET A 269 -5.51 3.52 -9.63
CA MET A 269 -6.23 3.19 -8.40
C MET A 269 -7.35 2.16 -8.64
N GLN A 270 -8.01 2.22 -9.80
CA GLN A 270 -8.95 1.16 -10.24
C GLN A 270 -8.22 -0.17 -10.42
N VAL A 271 -7.04 -0.16 -11.06
CA VAL A 271 -6.19 -1.34 -11.24
C VAL A 271 -5.72 -1.86 -9.88
N ALA A 272 -5.26 -0.98 -8.98
CA ALA A 272 -4.86 -1.33 -7.62
C ALA A 272 -5.97 -2.02 -6.83
N PHE A 273 -7.19 -1.48 -6.88
CA PHE A 273 -8.36 -2.04 -6.23
C PHE A 273 -8.75 -3.41 -6.79
N ALA A 274 -8.90 -3.51 -8.11
CA ALA A 274 -9.25 -4.77 -8.76
C ALA A 274 -8.17 -5.84 -8.50
N LEU A 275 -6.89 -5.47 -8.59
CA LEU A 275 -5.78 -6.37 -8.29
C LEU A 275 -5.87 -6.84 -6.84
N GLY A 276 -6.09 -5.92 -5.90
CA GLY A 276 -6.15 -6.28 -4.49
C GLY A 276 -7.25 -7.26 -4.14
N VAL A 277 -8.46 -7.07 -4.68
CA VAL A 277 -9.55 -8.04 -4.55
C VAL A 277 -9.15 -9.39 -5.13
N ILE A 278 -8.56 -9.42 -6.34
CA ILE A 278 -8.10 -10.68 -6.98
C ILE A 278 -7.05 -11.39 -6.12
N LEU A 279 -6.08 -10.66 -5.56
CA LEU A 279 -5.05 -11.23 -4.69
C LEU A 279 -5.65 -11.85 -3.43
N LEU A 280 -6.62 -11.18 -2.80
CA LEU A 280 -7.31 -11.68 -1.60
C LEU A 280 -8.15 -12.92 -1.89
N VAL A 281 -8.85 -12.95 -3.02
CA VAL A 281 -9.60 -14.12 -3.49
C VAL A 281 -8.64 -15.29 -3.75
N ASP A 282 -7.53 -15.08 -4.47
CA ASP A 282 -6.53 -16.13 -4.68
C ASP A 282 -5.96 -16.65 -3.34
N CYS A 283 -5.68 -15.76 -2.37
CA CYS A 283 -5.26 -16.15 -1.02
C CYS A 283 -6.31 -16.99 -0.28
N ALA A 284 -7.60 -16.71 -0.47
CA ALA A 284 -8.69 -17.45 0.15
C ALA A 284 -8.83 -18.89 -0.39
N PHE A 285 -8.53 -19.10 -1.68
CA PHE A 285 -8.67 -20.41 -2.33
C PHE A 285 -7.37 -21.22 -2.38
N ASP A 286 -6.20 -20.58 -2.32
CA ASP A 286 -4.92 -21.28 -2.37
C ASP A 286 -4.59 -21.98 -1.05
N ARG A 287 -4.76 -23.31 -1.05
CA ARG A 287 -4.49 -24.16 0.12
C ARG A 287 -3.05 -24.10 0.60
N SER A 288 -2.10 -23.71 -0.25
CA SER A 288 -0.69 -23.56 0.12
C SER A 288 -0.40 -22.31 0.97
N ARG A 289 -1.33 -21.34 1.00
CA ARG A 289 -1.18 -20.08 1.74
C ARG A 289 -1.37 -20.21 3.25
N GLY A 290 -2.09 -21.19 3.78
CA GLY A 290 -2.25 -21.29 5.24
C GLY A 290 -3.41 -22.15 5.69
N THR A 291 -3.75 -22.04 6.99
CA THR A 291 -4.88 -22.76 7.60
C THR A 291 -6.22 -22.32 6.98
N PRO A 292 -7.27 -23.16 7.10
CA PRO A 292 -8.62 -22.76 6.70
C PRO A 292 -9.07 -21.42 7.30
N GLY A 293 -8.75 -21.15 8.58
CA GLY A 293 -9.08 -19.87 9.24
C GLY A 293 -8.37 -18.66 8.63
N ALA A 294 -7.07 -18.77 8.32
CA ALA A 294 -6.34 -17.66 7.68
C ALA A 294 -6.85 -17.38 6.26
N ARG A 295 -7.23 -18.43 5.53
CA ARG A 295 -7.85 -18.30 4.20
C ARG A 295 -9.26 -17.72 4.27
N ALA A 296 -10.06 -18.12 5.26
CA ALA A 296 -11.37 -17.52 5.51
C ALA A 296 -11.25 -16.03 5.83
N PHE A 297 -10.23 -15.64 6.59
CA PHE A 297 -9.94 -14.23 6.87
C PHE A 297 -9.52 -13.44 5.62
N ALA A 298 -8.75 -14.04 4.70
CA ALA A 298 -8.49 -13.44 3.38
C ALA A 298 -9.78 -13.26 2.56
N GLY A 299 -10.69 -14.25 2.61
CA GLY A 299 -12.00 -14.17 1.99
C GLY A 299 -12.88 -13.07 2.60
N LEU A 300 -12.88 -12.93 3.92
CA LEU A 300 -13.54 -11.82 4.62
C LEU A 300 -13.01 -10.47 4.12
N TRP A 301 -11.68 -10.33 4.02
CA TRP A 301 -11.08 -9.13 3.44
C TRP A 301 -11.54 -8.85 2.01
N ALA A 302 -11.59 -9.86 1.13
CA ALA A 302 -12.07 -9.67 -0.24
C ALA A 302 -13.51 -9.13 -0.27
N VAL A 303 -14.40 -9.70 0.56
CA VAL A 303 -15.78 -9.24 0.69
C VAL A 303 -15.83 -7.82 1.26
N THR A 304 -15.07 -7.53 2.32
CA THR A 304 -15.00 -6.20 2.93
C THR A 304 -14.51 -5.15 1.94
N MET A 305 -13.52 -5.45 1.09
CA MET A 305 -13.04 -4.49 0.07
C MET A 305 -14.08 -4.19 -1.00
N ILE A 306 -14.81 -5.20 -1.46
CA ILE A 306 -15.92 -4.99 -2.41
C ILE A 306 -17.03 -4.17 -1.74
N ALA A 307 -17.42 -4.54 -0.53
CA ALA A 307 -18.46 -3.86 0.22
C ALA A 307 -18.08 -2.41 0.57
N SER A 308 -16.83 -2.16 0.98
CA SER A 308 -16.35 -0.82 1.32
C SER A 308 -16.39 0.09 0.10
N GLN A 309 -15.88 -0.37 -1.04
CA GLN A 309 -15.90 0.43 -2.25
C GLN A 309 -17.33 0.70 -2.75
N ALA A 310 -18.24 -0.27 -2.64
CA ALA A 310 -19.65 -0.05 -2.95
C ALA A 310 -20.27 1.01 -2.03
N VAL A 311 -20.01 0.93 -0.72
CA VAL A 311 -20.46 1.94 0.25
C VAL A 311 -19.91 3.32 -0.11
N PHE A 312 -18.61 3.44 -0.39
CA PHE A 312 -18.00 4.73 -0.71
C PHE A 312 -18.53 5.31 -2.03
N LEU A 313 -18.76 4.49 -3.06
CA LEU A 313 -19.34 4.98 -4.32
C LEU A 313 -20.80 5.41 -4.18
N VAL A 314 -21.59 4.77 -3.32
CA VAL A 314 -23.01 5.09 -3.12
C VAL A 314 -23.20 6.28 -2.16
N PHE A 315 -22.42 6.33 -1.07
CA PHE A 315 -22.61 7.28 0.02
C PHE A 315 -21.54 8.37 0.09
N GLY A 316 -20.41 8.22 -0.61
CA GLY A 316 -19.28 9.14 -0.52
C GLY A 316 -19.61 10.57 -0.95
N GLY A 317 -20.62 10.76 -1.82
CA GLY A 317 -21.10 12.09 -2.22
C GLY A 317 -21.76 12.88 -1.07
N ARG A 318 -21.95 12.26 0.10
CA ARG A 318 -22.47 12.90 1.32
C ARG A 318 -21.38 13.39 2.26
N MET A 319 -20.13 12.98 2.04
CA MET A 319 -18.96 13.45 2.81
C MET A 319 -18.70 14.92 2.50
N SER A 320 -18.01 15.61 3.40
CA SER A 320 -17.84 17.06 3.31
C SER A 320 -16.90 17.45 2.17
N GLU A 321 -15.76 16.77 2.09
CA GLU A 321 -14.66 17.14 1.19
C GLU A 321 -14.19 15.97 0.30
N GLY A 322 -14.53 14.72 0.66
CA GLY A 322 -14.06 13.53 -0.03
C GLY A 322 -12.69 13.04 0.47
N HIS A 323 -11.83 13.97 0.90
CA HIS A 323 -10.45 13.71 1.35
C HIS A 323 -10.40 12.91 2.66
N GLU A 324 -11.51 12.74 3.36
CA GLU A 324 -11.59 11.95 4.61
C GLU A 324 -11.07 10.53 4.43
N LEU A 325 -11.25 9.94 3.25
CA LEU A 325 -10.79 8.59 2.95
C LEU A 325 -9.32 8.52 2.55
N SER A 326 -8.72 9.63 2.10
CA SER A 326 -7.27 9.73 1.91
C SER A 326 -6.56 9.72 3.27
N GLU A 327 -7.02 10.52 4.24
CA GLU A 327 -6.47 10.54 5.61
C GLU A 327 -6.46 9.17 6.27
N VAL A 328 -7.59 8.46 6.19
CA VAL A 328 -7.69 7.08 6.72
C VAL A 328 -6.70 6.15 6.02
N ARG A 329 -6.46 6.33 4.72
CA ARG A 329 -5.48 5.52 3.97
C ARG A 329 -4.07 5.83 4.43
N GLU A 330 -3.73 7.08 4.68
CA GLU A 330 -2.41 7.50 5.15
C GLU A 330 -2.13 7.01 6.56
N PHE A 331 -3.14 7.04 7.43
CA PHE A 331 -3.11 6.34 8.72
C PHE A 331 -2.83 4.84 8.57
N LEU A 332 -3.48 4.17 7.63
CA LEU A 332 -3.23 2.75 7.39
C LEU A 332 -1.81 2.50 6.82
N ILE A 333 -1.27 3.41 5.99
CA ILE A 333 0.10 3.29 5.49
C ILE A 333 1.12 3.49 6.61
N SER A 334 0.94 4.50 7.48
CA SER A 334 1.83 4.71 8.63
C SER A 334 1.79 3.52 9.60
N LEU A 335 0.60 2.94 9.83
CA LEU A 335 0.42 1.69 10.59
C LEU A 335 1.21 0.53 9.97
N LEU A 336 1.20 0.39 8.64
CA LEU A 336 1.95 -0.65 7.92
C LEU A 336 3.47 -0.45 8.03
N MET A 337 3.94 0.79 7.92
CA MET A 337 5.35 1.12 8.11
C MET A 337 5.81 0.74 9.53
N LEU A 338 5.01 1.10 10.54
CA LEU A 338 5.26 0.72 11.93
C LEU A 338 5.27 -0.81 12.11
N ALA A 339 4.25 -1.52 11.62
CA ALA A 339 4.16 -2.97 11.72
C ALA A 339 5.35 -3.68 11.03
N TYR A 340 5.78 -3.18 9.87
CA TYR A 340 6.94 -3.68 9.15
C TYR A 340 8.23 -3.49 9.96
N LEU A 341 8.43 -2.29 10.52
CA LEU A 341 9.64 -1.97 11.27
C LEU A 341 9.72 -2.71 12.61
N ILE A 342 8.58 -2.96 13.27
CA ILE A 342 8.51 -3.85 14.45
C ILE A 342 8.92 -5.26 14.05
N TRP A 343 8.37 -5.79 12.96
CA TRP A 343 8.69 -7.14 12.48
C TRP A 343 10.17 -7.31 12.11
N ILE A 344 10.73 -6.41 11.30
CA ILE A 344 12.13 -6.53 10.84
C ILE A 344 13.11 -6.32 12.00
N SER A 345 12.78 -5.44 12.97
CA SER A 345 13.56 -5.25 14.20
C SER A 345 13.57 -6.51 15.05
N GLY A 346 12.40 -7.16 15.22
CA GLY A 346 12.31 -8.47 15.88
C GLY A 346 13.14 -9.54 15.17
N ARG A 347 13.13 -9.56 13.84
CA ARG A 347 13.95 -10.49 13.03
C ARG A 347 15.46 -10.25 13.22
N LEU A 348 15.89 -8.99 13.27
CA LEU A 348 17.29 -8.62 13.54
C LEU A 348 17.73 -9.10 14.92
N LEU A 349 16.89 -8.89 15.94
CA LEU A 349 17.15 -9.36 17.31
C LEU A 349 17.26 -10.89 17.38
N ALA A 350 16.34 -11.63 16.76
CA ALA A 350 16.39 -13.09 16.75
C ALA A 350 17.65 -13.64 16.06
N THR A 351 18.03 -13.05 14.92
CA THR A 351 19.21 -13.49 14.14
C THR A 351 20.51 -13.27 14.92
N SER A 352 20.59 -12.17 15.66
CA SER A 352 21.78 -11.85 16.45
C SER A 352 22.02 -12.74 17.67
N ARG A 353 20.96 -13.35 18.22
CA ARG A 353 21.04 -14.28 19.36
C ARG A 353 21.46 -15.70 18.97
N GLY A 354 21.41 -16.05 17.68
CA GLY A 354 21.89 -17.34 17.17
C GLY A 354 23.38 -17.37 16.81
N LEU A 355 24.09 -16.25 16.98
CA LEU A 355 25.53 -16.08 16.72
C LEU A 355 26.35 -15.88 18.00
N ALA A 356 25.69 -15.77 19.16
CA ALA A 356 26.28 -15.73 20.50
C ALA A 356 25.92 -17.04 21.19
#